data_AF-A0A4Q5YQA0-F1
#
_entry.id   AF-A0A4Q5YQA0-F1
#
_cell.length_a   1.000
_cell.length_b   1.000
_cell.length_c   1.000
_cell.angle_alpha   90.00
_cell.angle_beta   90.00
_cell.angle_gamma   90.00
#
_symmetry.space_group_name_H-M   'P 1'
#
loop_
_entity.id
_entity.type
_entity.pdbx_description
1 polymer ?
#
loop_
_entity_poly.entity_id
_entity_poly.type
_entity_poly.pdbx_seq_one_letter_code
_entity_poly.pdbx_strand_id
1 'polypeptide(L)'
;YGHIRDLEKGDMGIDVNNQYLPRYIVPEEKEKVVKELKSVAKKSGEVWLATDEDREGEAISWHLCEVLGLDPVTTKRIVFHEITKPAIQKAVGSPRTVDMNLVNAQQARRILDRIVGFELSPVLWRKMSMKNNLSAGRVQSVAVRIIAEREREINAFVATSNFRIEAIFTANDLNNKPVSFKAEGKKQADAEGAEKFLQSCIGAKYTVTDIQVKPGKKTPAAPFTTSTLQQEASRKLGYSVSRTMILAQKLYESGKITYMRTDSVNLSETAMDGIKTQISSQYGDKYLQPRKFKNKNESAQEAHEAIRPTYMENNTSEDADSRKLYELIWKRTMASQMADAELEKTTAKISISTNKDELTASGEVLKFDGFLKVYMEDKDEEEINEDEEQEGML
;
A
#
# COMPACT_ATOMS: atom_id res chain seq x y z
N TYR A 1 -2.32 22.86 12.57
CA TYR A 1 -1.31 23.81 12.04
C TYR A 1 0.10 23.23 11.89
N GLY A 2 0.31 21.91 12.08
CA GLY A 2 1.61 21.26 11.84
C GLY A 2 2.74 21.83 12.70
N HIS A 3 3.96 21.80 12.15
CA HIS A 3 5.14 22.41 12.77
C HIS A 3 4.95 23.91 13.07
N ILE A 4 5.40 24.32 14.26
CA ILE A 4 5.36 25.71 14.74
C ILE A 4 6.72 26.40 14.73
N ARG A 5 7.79 25.61 14.53
CA ARG A 5 9.17 26.06 14.35
C ARG A 5 9.73 25.39 13.11
N ASP A 6 10.64 26.05 12.43
CA ASP A 6 11.46 25.45 11.36
C ASP A 6 12.88 26.01 11.44
N LEU A 7 13.82 25.33 10.78
CA LEU A 7 15.19 25.79 10.65
C LEU A 7 15.23 27.15 9.95
N GLU A 8 16.03 28.06 10.51
CA GLU A 8 16.33 29.35 9.91
C GLU A 8 16.72 29.19 8.43
N LYS A 9 16.19 30.08 7.58
CA LYS A 9 16.44 30.04 6.12
C LYS A 9 17.80 30.62 5.76
N GLY A 10 18.31 31.57 6.55
CA GLY A 10 19.63 32.17 6.38
C GLY A 10 20.75 31.26 6.87
N ASP A 11 21.83 31.17 6.09
CA ASP A 11 23.11 30.55 6.48
C ASP A 11 23.01 29.09 6.97
N MET A 12 22.32 28.26 6.18
CA MET A 12 22.00 26.83 6.42
C MET A 12 21.14 26.53 7.66
N GLY A 13 21.07 27.42 8.64
CA GLY A 13 20.33 27.24 9.90
C GLY A 13 20.90 26.12 10.78
N ILE A 14 22.12 25.66 10.52
CA ILE A 14 22.80 24.57 11.21
C ILE A 14 24.23 25.00 11.47
N ASP A 15 24.68 24.91 12.72
CA ASP A 15 26.08 25.13 13.08
C ASP A 15 26.87 23.82 12.95
N VAL A 16 27.46 23.61 11.77
CA VAL A 16 28.26 22.41 11.45
C VAL A 16 29.55 22.29 12.27
N ASN A 17 30.07 23.39 12.81
CA ASN A 17 31.29 23.39 13.61
C ASN A 17 31.01 23.11 15.08
N ASN A 18 29.78 23.32 15.54
CA ASN A 18 29.35 23.10 16.91
C ASN A 18 28.33 21.96 16.98
N GLN A 19 28.77 20.73 16.67
CA GLN A 19 27.96 19.50 16.80
C GLN A 19 26.64 19.50 16.02
N TYR A 20 26.57 20.20 14.88
CA TYR A 20 25.38 20.30 14.03
C TYR A 20 24.16 20.92 14.73
N LEU A 21 24.38 21.83 15.69
CA LEU A 21 23.29 22.45 16.43
C LEU A 21 22.33 23.22 15.49
N PRO A 22 21.04 22.86 15.46
CA PRO A 22 20.05 23.52 14.61
C PRO A 22 19.57 24.84 15.22
N ARG A 23 19.46 25.88 14.39
CA ARG A 23 18.81 27.15 14.75
C ARG A 23 17.38 27.15 14.25
N TYR A 24 16.44 26.96 15.18
CA TYR A 24 15.02 26.96 14.88
C TYR A 24 14.37 28.30 15.19
N ILE A 25 13.62 28.84 14.22
CA ILE A 25 12.82 30.05 14.34
C ILE A 25 11.33 29.73 14.28
N VAL A 26 10.48 30.62 14.80
CA VAL A 26 9.04 30.58 14.56
C VAL A 26 8.78 31.31 13.24
N PRO A 27 8.22 30.66 12.21
CA PRO A 27 7.86 31.34 10.98
C PRO A 27 6.83 32.44 11.22
N GLU A 28 6.87 33.53 10.44
CA GLU A 28 5.99 34.69 10.57
C GLU A 28 4.51 34.28 10.57
N GLU A 29 4.14 33.33 9.70
CA GLU A 29 2.78 32.81 9.59
C GLU A 29 2.30 32.01 10.83
N LYS A 30 3.20 31.66 11.75
CA LYS A 30 2.90 30.89 12.99
C LYS A 30 2.93 31.74 14.26
N GLU A 31 3.44 32.97 14.21
CA GLU A 31 3.59 33.82 15.39
C GLU A 31 2.28 34.04 16.14
N LYS A 32 1.19 34.32 15.40
CA LYS A 32 -0.14 34.52 15.98
C LYS A 32 -0.62 33.29 16.76
N VAL A 33 -0.46 32.10 16.17
CA VAL A 33 -0.85 30.82 16.79
C VAL A 33 -0.01 30.56 18.04
N VAL A 34 1.30 30.77 17.98
CA VAL A 34 2.20 30.62 19.12
C VAL A 34 1.83 31.56 20.27
N LYS A 35 1.51 32.83 19.96
CA LYS A 35 1.09 33.81 20.97
C LYS A 35 -0.21 33.41 21.66
N GLU A 36 -1.16 32.88 20.91
CA GLU A 36 -2.42 32.35 21.43
C GLU A 36 -2.18 31.13 22.34
N LEU A 37 -1.42 30.14 21.87
CA LEU A 37 -1.08 28.95 22.65
C LEU A 37 -0.36 29.29 23.97
N LYS A 38 0.58 30.24 23.95
CA LYS A 38 1.25 30.74 25.16
C LYS A 38 0.27 31.35 26.16
N SER A 39 -0.72 32.11 25.67
CA SER A 39 -1.73 32.75 26.51
C SER A 39 -2.64 31.71 27.17
N VAL A 40 -3.08 30.70 26.41
CA VAL A 40 -3.94 29.62 26.91
C VAL A 40 -3.18 28.71 27.87
N ALA A 41 -1.94 28.34 27.55
CA ALA A 41 -1.10 27.48 28.40
C ALA A 41 -0.88 28.10 29.79
N LYS A 42 -0.59 29.41 29.87
CA LYS A 42 -0.42 30.12 31.16
C LYS A 42 -1.68 30.16 32.03
N LYS A 43 -2.87 30.06 31.41
CA LYS A 43 -4.16 30.07 32.11
C LYS A 43 -4.63 28.65 32.47
N SER A 44 -3.99 27.63 31.93
CA SER A 44 -4.38 26.23 32.11
C SER A 44 -3.67 25.65 33.33
N GLY A 45 -4.38 24.87 34.14
CA GLY A 45 -3.76 24.16 35.27
C GLY A 45 -2.82 23.03 34.81
N GLU A 46 -3.04 22.50 33.60
CA GLU A 46 -2.25 21.43 33.02
C GLU A 46 -2.26 21.51 31.49
N VAL A 47 -1.17 21.08 30.85
CA VAL A 47 -1.03 21.01 29.40
C VAL A 47 -0.75 19.57 28.98
N TRP A 48 -1.51 19.09 28.01
CA TRP A 48 -1.38 17.74 27.45
C TRP A 48 -0.94 17.84 26.00
N LEU A 49 0.14 17.13 25.65
CA LEU A 49 0.63 17.00 24.28
C LEU A 49 -0.01 15.78 23.63
N ALA A 50 -0.78 16.01 22.58
CA ALA A 50 -1.60 14.99 21.91
C ALA A 50 -1.33 14.94 20.40
N THR A 51 -0.06 15.04 20.00
CA THR A 51 0.34 14.88 18.59
C THR A 51 0.38 13.41 18.17
N ASP A 52 0.45 13.16 16.87
CA ASP A 52 0.56 11.81 16.33
C ASP A 52 1.75 11.03 16.91
N GLU A 53 1.64 9.70 16.93
CA GLU A 53 2.68 8.79 17.42
C GLU A 53 3.71 8.44 16.34
N ASP A 54 4.22 9.44 15.64
CA ASP A 54 5.38 9.28 14.78
C ASP A 54 6.49 10.26 15.22
N ARG A 55 7.69 10.08 14.66
CA ARG A 55 8.82 10.98 14.96
C ARG A 55 8.52 12.45 14.65
N GLU A 56 7.65 12.73 13.68
CA GLU A 56 7.25 14.11 13.34
C GLU A 56 6.35 14.69 14.43
N GLY A 57 5.36 13.93 14.88
CA GLY A 57 4.51 14.28 16.01
C GLY A 57 5.30 14.48 17.29
N GLU A 58 6.31 13.63 17.56
CA GLU A 58 7.17 13.78 18.73
C GLU A 58 8.02 15.06 18.66
N ALA A 59 8.58 15.39 17.49
CA ALA A 59 9.30 16.63 17.26
C ALA A 59 8.41 17.87 17.41
N ILE A 60 7.15 17.82 16.95
CA ILE A 60 6.17 18.90 17.16
C ILE A 60 5.89 19.08 18.67
N SER A 61 5.71 17.98 19.40
CA SER A 61 5.52 18.01 20.86
C SER A 61 6.72 18.65 21.56
N TRP A 62 7.95 18.30 21.18
CA TRP A 62 9.16 18.93 21.70
C TRP A 62 9.24 20.43 21.35
N HIS A 63 8.96 20.81 20.10
CA HIS A 63 8.91 22.21 19.71
C HIS A 63 7.84 23.02 20.48
N LEU A 64 6.70 22.40 20.82
CA LEU A 64 5.70 23.01 21.69
C LEU A 64 6.24 23.22 23.11
N CYS A 65 6.94 22.25 23.69
CA CYS A 65 7.59 22.42 24.99
C CYS A 65 8.52 23.64 24.99
N GLU A 66 9.42 23.70 24.01
CA GLU A 66 10.39 24.79 23.85
C GLU A 66 9.72 26.17 23.73
N VAL A 67 8.69 26.27 22.89
CA VAL A 67 8.02 27.54 22.64
C VAL A 67 7.16 27.97 23.81
N LEU A 68 6.45 27.04 24.44
CA LEU A 68 5.50 27.32 25.52
C LEU A 68 6.18 27.43 26.89
N GLY A 69 7.47 27.06 27.00
CA GLY A 69 8.21 27.06 28.26
C GLY A 69 7.81 25.88 29.16
N LEU A 70 7.51 24.73 28.56
CA LEU A 70 7.18 23.49 29.27
C LEU A 70 8.42 22.58 29.33
N ASP A 71 8.51 21.76 30.37
CA ASP A 71 9.60 20.78 30.52
C ASP A 71 9.22 19.45 29.82
N PRO A 72 9.95 18.99 28.79
CA PRO A 72 9.65 17.73 28.08
C PRO A 72 9.72 16.49 28.99
N VAL A 73 10.40 16.56 30.13
CA VAL A 73 10.57 15.46 31.09
C VAL A 73 9.36 15.34 32.02
N THR A 74 8.58 16.41 32.22
CA THR A 74 7.41 16.38 33.12
C THR A 74 6.08 16.58 32.40
N THR A 75 6.10 17.15 31.19
CA THR A 75 4.88 17.45 30.44
C THR A 75 4.21 16.17 29.97
N LYS A 76 2.91 16.05 30.24
CA LYS A 76 2.12 14.88 29.86
C LYS A 76 1.98 14.80 28.34
N ARG A 77 2.33 13.65 27.79
CA ARG A 77 2.23 13.28 26.38
C ARG A 77 1.34 12.05 26.26
N ILE A 78 0.24 12.17 25.53
CA ILE A 78 -0.69 11.06 25.26
C ILE A 78 -0.53 10.57 23.84
N VAL A 79 -0.49 9.26 23.64
CA VAL A 79 -0.38 8.61 22.33
C VAL A 79 -1.59 7.72 22.09
N PHE A 80 -2.02 7.66 20.84
CA PHE A 80 -3.15 6.84 20.41
C PHE A 80 -3.04 6.57 18.91
N HIS A 81 -3.49 5.38 18.49
CA HIS A 81 -3.49 4.96 17.09
C HIS A 81 -4.87 5.08 16.43
N GLU A 82 -5.90 5.44 17.19
CA GLU A 82 -7.27 5.68 16.71
C GLU A 82 -7.97 6.70 17.62
N ILE A 83 -8.86 7.50 17.03
CA ILE A 83 -9.61 8.53 17.77
C ILE A 83 -10.97 7.94 18.17
N THR A 84 -10.93 7.02 19.14
CA THR A 84 -12.12 6.42 19.76
C THR A 84 -12.21 6.81 21.24
N LYS A 85 -13.42 6.87 21.79
CA LYS A 85 -13.61 7.19 23.22
C LYS A 85 -12.77 6.28 24.14
N PRO A 86 -12.76 4.94 23.96
CA PRO A 86 -11.93 4.05 24.78
C PRO A 86 -10.42 4.32 24.62
N ALA A 87 -9.94 4.53 23.39
CA ALA A 87 -8.52 4.76 23.13
C ALA A 87 -8.04 6.06 23.78
N ILE A 88 -8.81 7.15 23.65
CA ILE A 88 -8.46 8.44 24.26
C ILE A 88 -8.53 8.37 25.78
N GLN A 89 -9.53 7.70 26.37
CA GLN A 89 -9.60 7.52 27.83
C GLN A 89 -8.42 6.72 28.37
N LYS A 90 -8.00 5.67 27.66
CA LYS A 90 -6.81 4.87 28.00
C LYS A 90 -5.53 5.72 27.91
N ALA A 91 -5.38 6.49 26.83
CA ALA A 91 -4.22 7.36 26.63
C ALA A 91 -4.13 8.42 27.74
N VAL A 92 -5.25 9.04 28.11
CA VAL A 92 -5.33 10.01 29.21
C VAL A 92 -5.04 9.37 30.57
N GLY A 93 -5.44 8.11 30.78
CA GLY A 93 -5.17 7.37 32.02
C GLY A 93 -3.73 6.91 32.19
N SER A 94 -2.91 6.94 31.13
CA SER A 94 -1.50 6.51 31.17
C SER A 94 -0.64 7.40 30.27
N PRO A 95 -0.50 8.71 30.59
CA PRO A 95 0.36 9.60 29.82
C PRO A 95 1.82 9.20 29.99
N ARG A 96 2.59 9.38 28.93
CA ARG A 96 4.07 9.31 28.96
C ARG A 96 4.65 10.73 28.89
N THR A 97 5.96 10.81 28.75
CA THR A 97 6.70 12.06 28.49
C THR A 97 7.20 12.08 27.04
N VAL A 98 7.80 13.19 26.62
CA VAL A 98 8.41 13.30 25.28
C VAL A 98 9.59 12.35 25.17
N ASP A 99 9.63 11.55 24.10
CA ASP A 99 10.74 10.65 23.78
C ASP A 99 11.80 11.41 22.98
N MET A 100 12.88 11.78 23.67
CA MET A 100 13.98 12.52 23.07
C MET A 100 14.74 11.72 22.00
N ASN A 101 14.68 10.38 21.98
CA ASN A 101 15.31 9.60 20.91
C ASN A 101 14.57 9.77 19.59
N LEU A 102 13.23 9.76 19.61
CA LEU A 102 12.42 10.03 18.44
C LEU A 102 12.58 11.47 17.94
N VAL A 103 12.66 12.43 18.87
CA VAL A 103 12.95 13.84 18.54
C VAL A 103 14.31 13.93 17.84
N ASN A 104 15.37 13.39 18.45
CA ASN A 104 16.72 13.43 17.89
C ASN A 104 16.81 12.73 16.54
N ALA A 105 16.07 11.62 16.33
CA ALA A 105 15.99 10.95 15.03
C ALA A 105 15.33 11.83 13.95
N GLN A 106 14.28 12.58 14.32
CA GLN A 106 13.64 13.54 13.42
C GLN A 106 14.58 14.71 13.11
N GLN A 107 15.25 15.26 14.12
CA GLN A 107 16.22 16.36 13.96
C GLN A 107 17.40 15.94 13.08
N ALA A 108 17.98 14.77 13.32
CA ALA A 108 19.07 14.23 12.50
C ALA A 108 18.66 14.10 11.02
N ARG A 109 17.44 13.60 10.76
CA ARG A 109 16.88 13.58 9.40
C ARG A 109 16.76 14.99 8.81
N ARG A 110 16.21 15.94 9.56
CA ARG A 110 16.01 17.33 9.11
C ARG A 110 17.34 18.01 8.79
N ILE A 111 18.36 17.81 9.63
CA ILE A 111 19.73 18.30 9.46
C ILE A 111 20.36 17.69 8.21
N LEU A 112 20.30 16.37 8.05
CA LEU A 112 20.86 15.67 6.90
C LEU A 112 20.24 16.15 5.57
N ASP A 113 18.91 16.26 5.52
CA ASP A 113 18.22 16.70 4.32
C ASP A 113 18.55 18.17 4.00
N ARG A 114 18.78 19.02 5.02
CA ARG A 114 19.21 20.41 4.85
C ARG A 114 20.64 20.51 4.32
N ILE A 115 21.59 19.74 4.84
CA ILE A 115 22.97 19.73 4.38
C ILE A 115 23.02 19.31 2.90
N VAL A 116 22.39 18.19 2.55
CA VAL A 116 22.37 17.70 1.16
C VAL A 116 21.75 18.72 0.22
N GLY A 117 20.60 19.30 0.60
CA GLY A 117 19.91 20.30 -0.22
C GLY A 117 20.73 21.57 -0.42
N PHE A 118 21.36 22.09 0.64
CA PHE A 118 22.11 23.34 0.60
C PHE A 118 23.44 23.20 -0.17
N GLU A 119 24.15 22.08 0.01
CA GLU A 119 25.44 21.85 -0.64
C GLU A 119 25.31 21.45 -2.12
N LEU A 120 24.35 20.59 -2.47
CA LEU A 120 24.26 20.02 -3.81
C LEU A 120 23.42 20.84 -4.80
N SER A 121 22.38 21.55 -4.34
CA SER A 121 21.52 22.33 -5.26
C SER A 121 22.30 23.40 -6.05
N PRO A 122 23.24 24.16 -5.47
CA PRO A 122 24.09 25.10 -6.22
C PRO A 122 24.97 24.43 -7.28
N VAL A 123 25.36 23.16 -7.08
CA VAL A 123 26.10 22.39 -8.09
C VAL A 123 25.18 22.06 -9.27
N LEU A 124 23.96 21.62 -9.01
CA LEU A 124 22.96 21.34 -10.05
C LEU A 124 22.64 22.58 -10.88
N TRP A 125 22.49 23.74 -10.25
CA TRP A 125 22.23 24.99 -10.96
C TRP A 125 23.37 25.36 -11.89
N ARG A 126 24.63 25.28 -11.41
CA ARG A 126 25.83 25.58 -12.21
C ARG A 126 26.04 24.59 -13.36
N LYS A 127 25.70 23.31 -13.18
CA LYS A 127 26.00 22.24 -14.15
C LYS A 127 24.86 21.93 -15.12
N MET A 128 23.61 22.20 -14.73
CA MET A 128 22.43 21.82 -15.53
C MET A 128 21.59 23.03 -15.93
N SER A 129 20.99 23.73 -14.97
CA SER A 129 20.14 24.89 -15.26
C SER A 129 19.98 25.81 -14.06
N MET A 130 20.49 27.05 -14.19
CA MET A 130 20.25 28.12 -13.22
C MET A 130 18.80 28.65 -13.25
N LYS A 131 18.07 28.48 -14.37
CA LYS A 131 16.71 29.01 -14.53
C LYS A 131 15.64 28.11 -13.89
N ASN A 132 15.93 26.82 -13.74
CA ASN A 132 14.92 25.84 -13.35
C ASN A 132 14.91 25.51 -11.85
N ASN A 133 15.67 26.25 -11.02
CA ASN A 133 15.74 26.08 -9.56
C ASN A 133 15.74 24.60 -9.11
N LEU A 134 16.59 23.79 -9.74
CA LEU A 134 16.63 22.34 -9.51
C LEU A 134 16.94 22.04 -8.04
N SER A 135 16.18 21.13 -7.43
CA SER A 135 16.43 20.70 -6.04
C SER A 135 17.27 19.43 -6.01
N ALA A 136 18.28 19.41 -5.14
CA ALA A 136 18.94 18.18 -4.73
C ALA A 136 18.25 17.61 -3.49
N GLY A 137 17.95 16.32 -3.50
CA GLY A 137 17.33 15.65 -2.35
C GLY A 137 17.78 14.22 -2.27
N ARG A 138 18.31 13.80 -1.12
CA ARG A 138 18.89 12.46 -0.93
C ARG A 138 17.95 11.32 -1.33
N VAL A 139 16.65 11.43 -1.02
CA VAL A 139 15.63 10.43 -1.38
C VAL A 139 15.06 10.70 -2.77
N GLN A 140 14.77 11.97 -3.09
CA GLN A 140 14.19 12.37 -4.38
C GLN A 140 15.08 11.96 -5.56
N SER A 141 16.39 12.20 -5.48
CA SER A 141 17.33 11.88 -6.56
C SER A 141 17.42 10.39 -6.84
N VAL A 142 17.28 9.53 -5.82
CA VAL A 142 17.23 8.07 -6.00
C VAL A 142 15.94 7.64 -6.69
N ALA A 143 14.79 8.21 -6.30
CA ALA A 143 13.52 7.92 -6.96
C ALA A 143 13.55 8.33 -8.45
N VAL A 144 14.09 9.52 -8.77
CA VAL A 144 14.28 9.95 -10.16
C VAL A 144 15.23 9.02 -10.91
N ARG A 145 16.28 8.52 -10.26
CA ARG A 145 17.21 7.55 -10.85
C ARG A 145 16.50 6.26 -11.25
N ILE A 146 15.65 5.69 -10.39
CA ILE A 146 14.90 4.45 -10.69
C ILE A 146 14.06 4.63 -11.97
N ILE A 147 13.36 5.75 -12.10
CA ILE A 147 12.55 6.07 -13.30
C ILE A 147 13.46 6.19 -14.53
N ALA A 148 14.58 6.91 -14.41
CA ALA A 148 15.52 7.08 -15.51
C ALA A 148 16.21 5.77 -15.94
N GLU A 149 16.46 4.86 -15.01
CA GLU A 149 17.01 3.53 -15.31
C GLU A 149 15.99 2.66 -16.04
N ARG A 150 14.74 2.60 -15.58
CA ARG A 150 13.65 1.91 -16.29
C ARG A 150 13.44 2.45 -17.70
N GLU A 151 13.48 3.77 -17.87
CA GLU A 151 13.37 4.40 -19.19
C GLU A 151 14.54 4.01 -20.12
N ARG A 152 15.76 3.87 -19.58
CA ARG A 152 16.90 3.38 -20.37
C ARG A 152 16.75 1.91 -20.75
N GLU A 153 16.21 1.08 -19.86
CA GLU A 153 15.90 -0.33 -20.16
C GLU A 153 14.89 -0.42 -21.31
N ILE A 154 13.81 0.36 -21.27
CA ILE A 154 12.79 0.43 -22.33
C ILE A 154 13.42 0.89 -23.65
N ASN A 155 14.25 1.93 -23.63
CA ASN A 155 14.92 2.43 -24.84
C ASN A 155 15.96 1.44 -25.41
N ALA A 156 16.56 0.61 -24.57
CA ALA A 156 17.50 -0.42 -24.98
C ALA A 156 16.83 -1.74 -25.38
N PHE A 157 15.51 -1.88 -25.15
CA PHE A 157 14.78 -3.10 -25.45
C PHE A 157 14.65 -3.32 -26.96
N VAL A 158 15.16 -4.47 -27.42
CA VAL A 158 15.03 -4.89 -28.82
C VAL A 158 13.84 -5.84 -28.92
N ALA A 159 12.74 -5.34 -29.51
CA ALA A 159 11.53 -6.14 -29.69
C ALA A 159 11.77 -7.34 -30.62
N THR A 160 11.25 -8.50 -30.24
CA THR A 160 11.24 -9.72 -31.05
C THR A 160 9.81 -10.17 -31.29
N SER A 161 9.48 -10.60 -32.51
CA SER A 161 8.18 -11.17 -32.84
C SER A 161 8.17 -12.69 -32.65
N ASN A 162 7.01 -13.22 -32.27
CA ASN A 162 6.68 -14.64 -32.32
C ASN A 162 5.18 -14.79 -32.63
N PHE A 163 4.76 -15.97 -33.06
CA PHE A 163 3.38 -16.29 -33.37
C PHE A 163 2.82 -17.25 -32.31
N ARG A 164 1.66 -16.91 -31.75
CA ARG A 164 0.87 -17.81 -30.90
C ARG A 164 -0.06 -18.64 -31.78
N ILE A 165 -0.14 -19.93 -31.50
CA ILE A 165 -1.08 -20.84 -32.15
C ILE A 165 -2.26 -21.03 -31.20
N GLU A 166 -3.46 -20.67 -31.65
CA GLU A 166 -4.71 -20.86 -30.91
C GLU A 166 -5.64 -21.79 -31.72
N ALA A 167 -6.12 -22.84 -31.07
CA ALA A 167 -7.13 -23.74 -31.60
C ALA A 167 -8.43 -23.56 -30.81
N ILE A 168 -9.55 -23.44 -31.51
CA ILE A 168 -10.88 -23.30 -30.91
C ILE A 168 -11.61 -24.62 -31.12
N PHE A 169 -11.98 -25.27 -30.02
CA PHE A 169 -12.69 -26.54 -30.00
C PHE A 169 -14.10 -26.37 -29.48
N THR A 170 -15.03 -27.17 -30.02
CA THR A 170 -16.39 -27.30 -29.49
C THR A 170 -16.57 -28.70 -28.94
N ALA A 171 -17.00 -28.82 -27.70
CA ALA A 171 -17.37 -30.07 -27.05
C ALA A 171 -18.71 -29.90 -26.32
N ASN A 172 -19.35 -31.01 -25.94
CA ASN A 172 -20.54 -30.93 -25.10
C ASN A 172 -20.12 -30.95 -23.62
N ASP A 173 -20.74 -30.10 -22.81
CA ASP A 173 -20.63 -30.16 -21.35
C ASP A 173 -21.37 -31.37 -20.76
N LEU A 174 -21.34 -31.50 -19.43
CA LEU A 174 -22.03 -32.56 -18.69
C LEU A 174 -23.57 -32.55 -18.89
N ASN A 175 -24.14 -31.44 -19.38
CA ASN A 175 -25.57 -31.26 -19.65
C ASN A 175 -25.90 -31.34 -21.15
N ASN A 176 -24.99 -31.84 -21.99
CA ASN A 176 -25.12 -31.89 -23.45
C ASN A 176 -25.30 -30.51 -24.12
N LYS A 177 -24.82 -29.43 -23.50
CA LYS A 177 -24.76 -28.11 -24.12
C LYS A 177 -23.42 -27.95 -24.83
N PRO A 178 -23.41 -27.45 -26.08
CA PRO A 178 -22.16 -27.16 -26.77
C PRO A 178 -21.43 -26.02 -26.07
N VAL A 179 -20.19 -26.25 -25.70
CA VAL A 179 -19.24 -25.29 -25.12
C VAL A 179 -18.03 -25.17 -26.03
N SER A 180 -17.56 -23.94 -26.19
CA SER A 180 -16.35 -23.62 -26.95
C SER A 180 -15.20 -23.36 -25.98
N PHE A 181 -14.01 -23.88 -26.26
CA PHE A 181 -12.82 -23.63 -25.47
C PHE A 181 -11.58 -23.46 -26.36
N LYS A 182 -10.60 -22.71 -25.85
CA LYS A 182 -9.32 -22.44 -26.52
C LYS A 182 -8.26 -23.44 -26.05
N ALA A 183 -7.38 -23.85 -26.94
CA ALA A 183 -6.16 -24.56 -26.63
C ALA A 183 -4.99 -23.93 -27.38
N GLU A 184 -3.81 -23.96 -26.76
CA GLU A 184 -2.63 -23.29 -27.30
C GLU A 184 -1.56 -24.30 -27.71
N GLY A 185 -0.95 -24.04 -28.87
CA GLY A 185 0.23 -24.76 -29.32
C GLY A 185 1.52 -24.05 -28.91
N LYS A 186 2.65 -24.70 -29.21
CA LYS A 186 3.97 -24.09 -29.03
C LYS A 186 4.08 -22.79 -29.86
N LYS A 187 4.62 -21.73 -29.25
CA LYS A 187 4.94 -20.46 -29.94
C LYS A 187 5.90 -20.71 -31.12
N GLN A 188 5.65 -20.06 -32.24
CA GLN A 188 6.45 -20.16 -33.46
C GLN A 188 7.31 -18.92 -33.65
N ALA A 189 8.54 -19.09 -34.13
CA ALA A 189 9.49 -17.99 -34.27
C ALA A 189 9.14 -17.04 -35.42
N ASP A 190 8.50 -17.55 -36.48
CA ASP A 190 8.17 -16.80 -37.69
C ASP A 190 6.85 -17.27 -38.32
N ALA A 191 6.41 -16.53 -39.34
CA ALA A 191 5.15 -16.78 -40.04
C ALA A 191 5.17 -18.11 -40.81
N GLU A 192 6.32 -18.50 -41.35
CA GLU A 192 6.46 -19.73 -42.12
C GLU A 192 6.28 -20.97 -41.23
N GLY A 193 6.85 -20.96 -40.03
CA GLY A 193 6.64 -22.00 -39.01
C GLY A 193 5.19 -22.07 -38.55
N ALA A 194 4.55 -20.93 -38.32
CA ALA A 194 3.12 -20.87 -37.98
C ALA A 194 2.24 -21.43 -39.09
N GLU A 195 2.50 -21.06 -40.35
CA GLU A 195 1.72 -21.54 -41.48
C GLU A 195 1.94 -23.04 -41.73
N LYS A 196 3.19 -23.54 -41.62
CA LYS A 196 3.48 -24.98 -41.67
C LYS A 196 2.71 -25.75 -40.60
N PHE A 197 2.64 -25.22 -39.38
CA PHE A 197 1.87 -25.81 -38.31
C PHE A 197 0.38 -25.87 -38.69
N LEU A 198 -0.22 -24.76 -39.13
CA LEU A 198 -1.63 -24.70 -39.53
C LEU A 198 -1.96 -25.64 -40.70
N GLN A 199 -1.09 -25.72 -41.71
CA GLN A 199 -1.24 -26.65 -42.83
C GLN A 199 -1.20 -28.12 -42.36
N SER A 200 -0.33 -28.44 -41.41
CA SER A 200 -0.26 -29.79 -40.85
C SER A 200 -1.54 -30.19 -40.10
N CYS A 201 -2.32 -29.21 -39.63
CA CYS A 201 -3.57 -29.41 -38.91
C CYS A 201 -4.80 -29.63 -39.81
N ILE A 202 -4.69 -29.43 -41.13
CA ILE A 202 -5.80 -29.61 -42.06
C ILE A 202 -6.18 -31.10 -42.14
N GLY A 203 -7.45 -31.40 -41.88
CA GLY A 203 -7.96 -32.78 -41.87
C GLY A 203 -7.54 -33.60 -40.64
N ALA A 204 -6.88 -32.98 -39.66
CA ALA A 204 -6.48 -33.64 -38.43
C ALA A 204 -7.68 -34.01 -37.54
N LYS A 205 -7.54 -35.10 -36.80
CA LYS A 205 -8.39 -35.42 -35.65
C LYS A 205 -7.67 -35.02 -34.38
N TYR A 206 -8.42 -34.42 -33.46
CA TYR A 206 -7.91 -33.96 -32.17
C TYR A 206 -8.43 -34.89 -31.08
N THR A 207 -7.56 -35.31 -30.17
CA THR A 207 -7.93 -36.23 -29.10
C THR A 207 -7.27 -35.78 -27.81
N VAL A 208 -8.08 -35.64 -26.76
CA VAL A 208 -7.60 -35.37 -25.40
C VAL A 208 -6.88 -36.62 -24.91
N THR A 209 -5.58 -36.51 -24.65
CA THR A 209 -4.71 -37.62 -24.24
C THR A 209 -4.51 -37.67 -22.73
N ASP A 210 -4.55 -36.51 -22.08
CA ASP A 210 -4.38 -36.38 -20.64
C ASP A 210 -5.22 -35.22 -20.10
N ILE A 211 -5.79 -35.41 -18.91
CA ILE A 211 -6.52 -34.38 -18.17
C ILE A 211 -5.98 -34.39 -16.75
N GLN A 212 -5.35 -33.29 -16.36
CA GLN A 212 -4.87 -33.08 -15.00
C GLN A 212 -5.73 -32.06 -14.29
N VAL A 213 -6.32 -32.47 -13.18
CA VAL A 213 -7.09 -31.61 -12.28
C VAL A 213 -6.28 -31.43 -11.01
N LYS A 214 -5.93 -30.18 -10.69
CA LYS A 214 -5.14 -29.84 -9.49
C LYS A 214 -5.89 -28.82 -8.63
N PRO A 215 -5.94 -29.02 -7.30
CA PRO A 215 -6.46 -27.99 -6.41
C PRO A 215 -5.52 -26.78 -6.41
N GLY A 216 -6.11 -25.60 -6.57
CA GLY A 216 -5.47 -24.30 -6.43
C GLY A 216 -6.03 -23.58 -5.22
N LYS A 217 -5.25 -22.65 -4.67
CA LYS A 217 -5.72 -21.76 -3.61
C LYS A 217 -5.20 -20.35 -3.81
N LYS A 218 -6.04 -19.36 -3.54
CA LYS A 218 -5.65 -17.95 -3.39
C LYS A 218 -5.83 -17.57 -1.93
N THR A 219 -4.79 -16.99 -1.33
CA THR A 219 -4.79 -16.57 0.07
C THR A 219 -4.94 -15.05 0.13
N PRO A 220 -5.77 -14.50 1.05
CA PRO A 220 -5.92 -13.06 1.18
C PRO A 220 -4.61 -12.39 1.59
N ALA A 221 -4.38 -11.21 1.05
CA ALA A 221 -3.26 -10.39 1.43
C ALA A 221 -3.49 -9.70 2.80
N ALA A 222 -2.39 -9.28 3.41
CA ALA A 222 -2.38 -8.68 4.74
C ALA A 222 -3.19 -7.36 4.82
N PRO A 223 -3.65 -6.93 6.01
CA PRO A 223 -4.20 -5.60 6.23
C PRO A 223 -3.30 -4.48 5.70
N PHE A 224 -3.88 -3.31 5.43
CA PHE A 224 -3.13 -2.22 4.81
C PHE A 224 -2.04 -1.67 5.73
N THR A 225 -0.83 -1.57 5.19
CA THR A 225 0.17 -0.57 5.58
C THR A 225 0.01 0.69 4.73
N THR A 226 0.75 1.76 5.04
CA THR A 226 0.76 2.99 4.24
C THR A 226 1.12 2.74 2.77
N SER A 227 2.14 1.92 2.50
CA SER A 227 2.60 1.65 1.13
C SER A 227 1.56 0.88 0.33
N THR A 228 1.01 -0.19 0.91
CA THR A 228 -0.01 -1.02 0.24
C THR A 228 -1.33 -0.27 0.02
N LEU A 229 -1.72 0.61 0.94
CA LEU A 229 -2.90 1.47 0.76
C LEU A 229 -2.72 2.43 -0.41
N GLN A 230 -1.54 3.04 -0.53
CA GLN A 230 -1.22 3.96 -1.62
C GLN A 230 -1.21 3.24 -2.97
N GLN A 231 -0.64 2.04 -3.05
CA GLN A 231 -0.62 1.23 -4.27
C GLN A 231 -2.04 0.86 -4.70
N GLU A 232 -2.83 0.26 -3.81
CA GLU A 232 -4.19 -0.19 -4.15
C GLU A 232 -5.14 0.98 -4.42
N ALA A 233 -5.01 2.12 -3.72
CA ALA A 233 -5.78 3.31 -4.03
C ALA A 233 -5.41 3.90 -5.41
N SER A 234 -4.14 3.80 -5.81
CA SER A 234 -3.71 4.20 -7.16
C SER A 234 -4.33 3.27 -8.21
N ARG A 235 -4.21 1.96 -8.04
CA ARG A 235 -4.73 0.95 -9.00
C ARG A 235 -6.26 0.99 -9.12
N LYS A 236 -6.97 0.92 -8.00
CA LYS A 236 -8.44 0.75 -7.96
C LYS A 236 -9.22 2.05 -8.06
N LEU A 237 -8.67 3.14 -7.53
CA LEU A 237 -9.39 4.42 -7.43
C LEU A 237 -8.80 5.52 -8.32
N GLY A 238 -7.65 5.27 -8.96
CA GLY A 238 -6.93 6.28 -9.73
C GLY A 238 -6.40 7.42 -8.86
N TYR A 239 -6.18 7.19 -7.56
CA TYR A 239 -5.75 8.24 -6.63
C TYR A 239 -4.24 8.37 -6.63
N SER A 240 -3.75 9.61 -6.74
CA SER A 240 -2.34 9.89 -6.43
C SER A 240 -2.06 9.62 -4.95
N VAL A 241 -0.79 9.30 -4.65
CA VAL A 241 -0.31 9.11 -3.28
C VAL A 241 -0.73 10.27 -2.36
N SER A 242 -0.57 11.51 -2.83
CA SER A 242 -0.95 12.71 -2.08
C SER A 242 -2.45 12.76 -1.78
N ARG A 243 -3.30 12.46 -2.76
CA ARG A 243 -4.76 12.44 -2.56
C ARG A 243 -5.16 11.37 -1.55
N THR A 244 -4.60 10.16 -1.67
CA THR A 244 -4.84 9.06 -0.74
C THR A 244 -4.51 9.46 0.70
N MET A 245 -3.35 10.08 0.93
CA MET A 245 -2.95 10.48 2.28
C MET A 245 -3.79 11.62 2.85
N ILE A 246 -4.25 12.57 2.04
CA ILE A 246 -5.17 13.64 2.49
C ILE A 246 -6.50 13.05 2.94
N LEU A 247 -7.06 12.12 2.16
CA LEU A 247 -8.33 11.47 2.50
C LEU A 247 -8.18 10.55 3.72
N ALA A 248 -7.08 9.80 3.81
CA ALA A 248 -6.78 8.96 4.97
C ALA A 248 -6.61 9.79 6.25
N GLN A 249 -5.93 10.95 6.19
CA GLN A 249 -5.83 11.89 7.30
C GLN A 249 -7.23 12.34 7.77
N LYS A 250 -8.11 12.73 6.83
CA LYS A 250 -9.48 13.13 7.15
C LYS A 250 -10.28 12.00 7.81
N LEU A 251 -10.13 10.76 7.34
CA LEU A 251 -10.76 9.59 7.95
C LEU A 251 -10.22 9.29 9.36
N TYR A 252 -8.91 9.43 9.57
CA TYR A 252 -8.29 9.25 10.88
C TYR A 252 -8.75 10.32 11.88
N GLU A 253 -8.69 11.60 11.48
CA GLU A 253 -9.10 12.74 12.32
C GLU A 253 -10.60 12.73 12.67
N SER A 254 -11.43 12.11 11.82
CA SER A 254 -12.85 11.87 12.10
C SER A 254 -13.12 10.56 12.84
N GLY A 255 -12.08 9.85 13.29
CA GLY A 255 -12.17 8.63 14.08
C GLY A 255 -12.71 7.42 13.33
N LYS A 256 -12.63 7.40 11.99
CA LYS A 256 -13.15 6.32 11.14
C LYS A 256 -12.13 5.21 10.89
N ILE A 257 -10.85 5.55 10.80
CA ILE A 257 -9.76 4.58 10.62
C ILE A 257 -8.67 4.76 11.67
N THR A 258 -7.83 3.75 11.83
CA THR A 258 -6.57 3.84 12.57
C THR A 258 -5.54 4.72 11.84
N TYR A 259 -4.44 5.03 12.53
CA TYR A 259 -3.40 5.92 12.03
C TYR A 259 -2.81 5.43 10.70
N MET A 260 -2.86 6.29 9.69
CA MET A 260 -2.55 5.95 8.30
C MET A 260 -1.05 5.94 7.95
N ARG A 261 -0.17 6.28 8.90
CA ARG A 261 1.29 6.20 8.75
C ARG A 261 1.83 5.06 9.59
N THR A 262 1.84 3.88 9.00
CA THR A 262 2.17 2.62 9.65
C THR A 262 2.79 1.67 8.62
N ASP A 263 3.83 0.98 9.05
CA ASP A 263 4.42 -0.18 8.35
C ASP A 263 3.88 -1.50 8.91
N SER A 264 2.99 -1.44 9.90
CA SER A 264 2.45 -2.61 10.59
C SER A 264 1.25 -3.22 9.87
N VAL A 265 1.23 -4.55 9.82
CA VAL A 265 0.07 -5.36 9.41
C VAL A 265 -0.69 -5.97 10.59
N ASN A 266 -0.29 -5.64 11.82
CA ASN A 266 -0.89 -6.20 13.02
C ASN A 266 -2.31 -5.68 13.24
N LEU A 267 -3.18 -6.53 13.80
CA LEU A 267 -4.52 -6.19 14.24
C LEU A 267 -4.63 -6.51 15.73
N SER A 268 -5.19 -5.58 16.50
CA SER A 268 -5.48 -5.74 17.92
C SER A 268 -6.53 -6.82 18.17
N GLU A 269 -6.55 -7.39 19.39
CA GLU A 269 -7.53 -8.41 19.76
C GLU A 269 -8.98 -7.88 19.62
N THR A 270 -9.22 -6.65 20.06
CA THR A 270 -10.52 -5.97 19.90
C THR A 270 -10.94 -5.86 18.43
N ALA A 271 -10.02 -5.47 17.55
CA ALA A 271 -10.29 -5.39 16.12
C ALA A 271 -10.61 -6.78 15.55
N MET A 272 -9.83 -7.79 15.92
CA MET A 272 -10.03 -9.17 15.49
C MET A 272 -11.42 -9.70 15.89
N ASP A 273 -11.90 -9.40 17.08
CA ASP A 273 -13.23 -9.84 17.53
C ASP A 273 -14.37 -9.12 16.79
N GLY A 274 -14.21 -7.83 16.50
CA GLY A 274 -15.12 -7.08 15.62
C GLY A 274 -15.16 -7.65 14.20
N ILE A 275 -14.00 -7.98 13.63
CA ILE A 275 -13.90 -8.58 12.29
C ILE A 275 -14.57 -9.97 12.26
N LYS A 276 -14.28 -10.84 13.25
CA LYS A 276 -14.92 -12.18 13.34
C LYS A 276 -16.43 -12.07 13.38
N THR A 277 -16.95 -11.18 14.22
CA THR A 277 -18.40 -10.95 14.37
C THR A 277 -19.01 -10.51 13.04
N GLN A 278 -18.36 -9.58 12.34
CA GLN A 278 -18.85 -9.05 11.08
C GLN A 278 -18.78 -10.05 9.92
N ILE A 279 -17.73 -10.87 9.85
CA ILE A 279 -17.62 -11.92 8.81
C ILE A 279 -18.70 -12.97 9.03
N SER A 280 -18.84 -13.44 10.27
CA SER A 280 -19.80 -14.48 10.63
C SER A 280 -21.24 -14.03 10.38
N SER A 281 -21.56 -12.77 10.70
CA SER A 281 -22.91 -12.22 10.51
C SER A 281 -23.28 -11.95 9.05
N GLN A 282 -22.34 -11.48 8.23
CA GLN A 282 -22.64 -11.09 6.83
C GLN A 282 -22.42 -12.22 5.82
N TYR A 283 -21.43 -13.09 6.04
CA TYR A 283 -21.01 -14.09 5.08
C TYR A 283 -21.18 -15.53 5.59
N GLY A 284 -21.18 -15.72 6.91
CA GLY A 284 -21.29 -17.01 7.59
C GLY A 284 -19.95 -17.60 8.01
N ASP A 285 -19.97 -18.49 9.00
CA ASP A 285 -18.78 -19.03 9.67
C ASP A 285 -17.79 -19.71 8.72
N LYS A 286 -18.26 -20.29 7.60
CA LYS A 286 -17.40 -20.91 6.59
C LYS A 286 -16.42 -19.94 5.92
N TYR A 287 -16.72 -18.64 5.96
CA TYR A 287 -15.85 -17.60 5.42
C TYR A 287 -14.85 -17.06 6.45
N LEU A 288 -14.97 -17.41 7.73
CA LEU A 288 -14.08 -16.91 8.77
C LEU A 288 -12.83 -17.79 8.88
N GLN A 289 -11.66 -17.17 8.70
CA GLN A 289 -10.37 -17.81 8.98
C GLN A 289 -9.44 -16.77 9.61
N PRO A 290 -9.38 -16.68 10.95
CA PRO A 290 -8.55 -15.69 11.63
C PRO A 290 -7.07 -15.92 11.33
N ARG A 291 -6.38 -14.85 10.91
CA ARG A 291 -4.96 -14.87 10.53
C ARG A 291 -4.18 -13.86 11.35
N LYS A 292 -2.98 -14.27 11.76
CA LYS A 292 -1.98 -13.37 12.33
C LYS A 292 -0.93 -13.09 11.27
N PHE A 293 -0.97 -11.90 10.70
CA PHE A 293 0.09 -11.40 9.84
C PHE A 293 1.24 -10.87 10.71
N LYS A 294 2.47 -11.00 10.22
CA LYS A 294 3.66 -10.47 10.86
C LYS A 294 4.43 -9.61 9.87
N ASN A 295 5.01 -8.52 10.35
CA ASN A 295 5.93 -7.73 9.55
C ASN A 295 7.18 -8.55 9.20
N LYS A 296 7.79 -8.26 8.06
CA LYS A 296 9.07 -8.87 7.69
C LYS A 296 10.26 -8.32 8.47
N ASN A 297 10.14 -7.09 9.00
CA ASN A 297 11.20 -6.40 9.74
C ASN A 297 10.69 -5.97 11.12
N GLU A 298 11.38 -6.42 12.17
CA GLU A 298 11.14 -5.98 13.55
C GLU A 298 11.77 -4.60 13.77
N SER A 299 10.95 -3.54 13.69
CA SER A 299 11.36 -2.18 14.08
C SER A 299 10.54 -1.73 15.28
N ALA A 300 11.09 -0.88 16.15
CA ALA A 300 10.39 -0.40 17.35
C ALA A 300 9.08 0.39 17.04
N GLN A 301 8.77 0.70 15.77
CA GLN A 301 7.48 1.25 15.34
C GLN A 301 6.35 0.19 15.26
N GLU A 302 6.66 -1.08 15.52
CA GLU A 302 5.72 -2.22 15.55
C GLU A 302 4.60 -2.12 16.61
N ALA A 303 4.65 -1.14 17.50
CA ALA A 303 3.52 -0.81 18.37
C ALA A 303 2.29 -0.32 17.58
N HIS A 304 2.46 0.02 16.30
CA HIS A 304 1.39 0.51 15.47
C HIS A 304 0.49 -0.63 14.98
N GLU A 305 -0.76 -0.31 14.73
CA GLU A 305 -1.72 -1.21 14.08
C GLU A 305 -1.73 -0.97 12.58
N ALA A 306 -2.25 -1.94 11.83
CA ALA A 306 -2.58 -1.76 10.43
C ALA A 306 -3.62 -0.65 10.22
N ILE A 307 -3.69 -0.13 9.00
CA ILE A 307 -4.74 0.79 8.57
C ILE A 307 -6.03 -0.02 8.39
N ARG A 308 -6.98 0.19 9.30
CA ARG A 308 -8.26 -0.50 9.37
C ARG A 308 -9.38 0.43 9.86
N PRO A 309 -10.67 0.08 9.69
CA PRO A 309 -11.76 0.77 10.35
C PRO A 309 -11.64 0.72 11.87
N THR A 310 -12.02 1.78 12.57
CA THR A 310 -12.15 1.80 14.04
C THR A 310 -13.32 0.95 14.52
N TYR A 311 -14.41 0.92 13.74
CA TYR A 311 -15.64 0.19 14.01
C TYR A 311 -16.04 -0.64 12.79
N MET A 312 -15.93 -1.96 12.89
CA MET A 312 -16.11 -2.87 11.75
C MET A 312 -17.56 -2.99 11.27
N GLU A 313 -18.52 -2.66 12.13
CA GLU A 313 -19.95 -2.58 11.81
C GLU A 313 -20.24 -1.53 10.74
N ASN A 314 -19.41 -0.49 10.63
CA ASN A 314 -19.56 0.58 9.65
C ASN A 314 -18.83 0.23 8.36
N ASN A 315 -19.57 -0.22 7.34
CA ASN A 315 -19.01 -0.61 6.05
C ASN A 315 -18.81 0.55 5.05
N THR A 316 -19.28 1.76 5.38
CA THR A 316 -19.15 2.95 4.53
C THR A 316 -18.92 4.22 5.36
N SER A 317 -18.48 5.29 4.68
CA SER A 317 -18.35 6.63 5.24
C SER A 317 -19.40 7.56 4.63
N GLU A 318 -20.02 8.39 5.46
CA GLU A 318 -21.02 9.38 5.01
C GLU A 318 -20.38 10.44 4.10
N ASP A 319 -19.10 10.75 4.31
CA ASP A 319 -18.35 11.71 3.52
C ASP A 319 -18.04 11.17 2.12
N ALA A 320 -18.69 11.75 1.11
CA ALA A 320 -18.61 11.26 -0.28
C ALA A 320 -17.18 11.22 -0.84
N ASP A 321 -16.34 12.18 -0.44
CA ASP A 321 -14.96 12.31 -0.94
C ASP A 321 -14.03 11.20 -0.40
N SER A 322 -14.24 10.76 0.84
CA SER A 322 -13.44 9.71 1.49
C SER A 322 -14.09 8.33 1.46
N ARG A 323 -15.37 8.22 1.07
CA ARG A 323 -16.14 6.97 1.03
C ARG A 323 -15.43 5.84 0.31
N LYS A 324 -14.95 6.09 -0.92
CA LYS A 324 -14.28 5.05 -1.72
C LYS A 324 -13.01 4.52 -1.05
N LEU A 325 -12.23 5.40 -0.41
CA LEU A 325 -11.02 5.01 0.30
C LEU A 325 -11.35 4.22 1.57
N TYR A 326 -12.37 4.66 2.31
CA TYR A 326 -12.86 3.94 3.49
C TYR A 326 -13.36 2.53 3.14
N GLU A 327 -14.18 2.41 2.10
CA GLU A 327 -14.69 1.12 1.62
C GLU A 327 -13.54 0.19 1.18
N LEU A 328 -12.51 0.74 0.53
CA LEU A 328 -11.31 -0.01 0.17
C LEU A 328 -10.61 -0.57 1.43
N ILE A 329 -10.40 0.28 2.44
CA ILE A 329 -9.79 -0.10 3.73
C ILE A 329 -10.63 -1.16 4.45
N TRP A 330 -11.96 -0.98 4.49
CA TRP A 330 -12.89 -1.92 5.11
C TRP A 330 -12.86 -3.29 4.42
N LYS A 331 -12.97 -3.32 3.09
CA LYS A 331 -12.96 -4.58 2.32
C LYS A 331 -11.64 -5.33 2.49
N ARG A 332 -10.51 -4.62 2.46
CA ARG A 332 -9.19 -5.22 2.68
C ARG A 332 -9.05 -5.83 4.08
N THR A 333 -9.50 -5.10 5.09
CA THR A 333 -9.46 -5.56 6.49
C THR A 333 -10.28 -6.83 6.67
N MET A 334 -11.52 -6.84 6.16
CA MET A 334 -12.40 -8.01 6.19
C MET A 334 -11.78 -9.21 5.47
N ALA A 335 -11.38 -9.02 4.20
CA ALA A 335 -10.79 -10.07 3.38
C ALA A 335 -9.54 -10.70 4.01
N SER A 336 -8.70 -9.92 4.70
CA SER A 336 -7.50 -10.43 5.38
C SER A 336 -7.79 -11.52 6.42
N GLN A 337 -9.01 -11.55 6.98
CA GLN A 337 -9.44 -12.52 7.99
C GLN A 337 -10.44 -13.54 7.45
N MET A 338 -10.63 -13.57 6.13
CA MET A 338 -11.50 -14.52 5.47
C MET A 338 -10.74 -15.78 5.03
N ALA A 339 -11.51 -16.83 4.75
CA ALA A 339 -11.00 -18.10 4.25
C ALA A 339 -10.33 -17.95 2.87
N ASP A 340 -9.38 -18.85 2.57
CA ASP A 340 -8.77 -18.94 1.24
C ASP A 340 -9.86 -19.14 0.17
N ALA A 341 -9.63 -18.61 -1.04
CA ALA A 341 -10.43 -19.00 -2.19
C ALA A 341 -9.90 -20.32 -2.74
N GLU A 342 -10.77 -21.29 -2.95
CA GLU A 342 -10.43 -22.61 -3.45
C GLU A 342 -10.76 -22.69 -4.93
N LEU A 343 -9.77 -23.10 -5.72
CA LEU A 343 -9.82 -23.16 -7.17
C LEU A 343 -9.52 -24.59 -7.61
N GLU A 344 -9.98 -24.94 -8.80
CA GLU A 344 -9.63 -26.19 -9.45
C GLU A 344 -9.10 -25.87 -10.85
N LYS A 345 -7.78 -26.06 -11.03
CA LYS A 345 -7.12 -25.85 -12.31
C LYS A 345 -7.13 -27.16 -13.08
N THR A 346 -7.78 -27.13 -14.24
CA THR A 346 -7.81 -28.24 -15.19
C THR A 346 -6.90 -27.93 -16.36
N THR A 347 -5.95 -28.80 -16.65
CA THR A 347 -5.10 -28.74 -17.84
C THR A 347 -5.33 -29.99 -18.67
N ALA A 348 -5.77 -29.81 -19.91
CA ALA A 348 -5.99 -30.87 -20.88
C ALA A 348 -4.94 -30.80 -21.98
N LYS A 349 -4.32 -31.95 -22.27
CA LYS A 349 -3.40 -32.15 -23.38
C LYS A 349 -4.13 -32.77 -24.55
N ILE A 350 -3.94 -32.20 -25.73
CA ILE A 350 -4.67 -32.56 -26.94
C ILE A 350 -3.67 -32.90 -28.03
N SER A 351 -3.65 -34.17 -28.43
CA SER A 351 -2.85 -34.64 -29.56
C SER A 351 -3.52 -34.31 -30.89
N ILE A 352 -2.68 -34.14 -31.92
CA ILE A 352 -3.09 -33.90 -33.31
C ILE A 352 -2.72 -35.13 -34.14
N SER A 353 -3.66 -35.75 -34.85
CA SER A 353 -3.41 -37.03 -35.53
C SER A 353 -2.41 -36.98 -36.69
N THR A 354 -2.19 -35.80 -37.27
CA THR A 354 -1.40 -35.58 -38.49
C THR A 354 0.05 -35.17 -38.21
N ASN A 355 0.39 -34.86 -36.95
CA ASN A 355 1.73 -34.47 -36.54
C ASN A 355 2.05 -35.00 -35.13
N LYS A 356 3.17 -34.59 -34.54
CA LYS A 356 3.59 -34.99 -33.17
C LYS A 356 3.46 -33.85 -32.16
N ASP A 357 2.88 -32.73 -32.57
CA ASP A 357 2.69 -31.59 -31.69
C ASP A 357 1.47 -31.81 -30.79
N GLU A 358 1.44 -31.05 -29.70
CA GLU A 358 0.39 -31.10 -28.69
C GLU A 358 -0.15 -29.69 -28.45
N LEU A 359 -1.46 -29.61 -28.27
CA LEU A 359 -2.15 -28.39 -27.83
C LEU A 359 -2.49 -28.54 -26.35
N THR A 360 -2.39 -27.44 -25.61
CA THR A 360 -2.73 -27.41 -24.19
C THR A 360 -3.91 -26.48 -23.97
N ALA A 361 -5.00 -27.01 -23.45
CA ALA A 361 -6.11 -26.22 -22.93
C ALA A 361 -5.98 -26.13 -21.41
N SER A 362 -6.19 -24.95 -20.83
CA SER A 362 -6.24 -24.76 -19.39
C SER A 362 -7.49 -24.00 -19.01
N GLY A 363 -8.13 -24.39 -17.91
CA GLY A 363 -9.25 -23.68 -17.31
C GLY A 363 -9.16 -23.71 -15.79
N GLU A 364 -9.77 -22.73 -15.15
CA GLU A 364 -9.84 -22.61 -13.70
C GLU A 364 -11.30 -22.47 -13.28
N VAL A 365 -11.74 -23.28 -12.31
CA VAL A 365 -13.09 -23.22 -11.74
C VAL A 365 -12.99 -22.82 -10.27
N LEU A 366 -13.76 -21.80 -9.88
CA LEU A 366 -13.87 -21.39 -8.49
C LEU A 366 -14.78 -22.35 -7.71
N LYS A 367 -14.19 -23.12 -6.80
CA LYS A 367 -14.94 -24.05 -5.92
C LYS A 367 -15.49 -23.35 -4.70
N PHE A 368 -14.71 -22.41 -4.16
CA PHE A 368 -15.11 -21.57 -3.04
C PHE A 368 -14.50 -20.17 -3.20
N ASP A 369 -15.35 -19.15 -3.16
CA ASP A 369 -14.96 -17.76 -3.37
C ASP A 369 -14.15 -17.18 -2.20
N GLY A 370 -14.30 -17.71 -0.98
CA GLY A 370 -13.53 -17.28 0.18
C GLY A 370 -13.49 -15.75 0.32
N PHE A 371 -12.29 -15.19 0.49
CA PHE A 371 -12.08 -13.73 0.56
C PHE A 371 -12.41 -12.96 -0.73
N LEU A 372 -12.39 -13.60 -1.92
CA LEU A 372 -12.65 -12.95 -3.21
C LEU A 372 -14.07 -12.39 -3.30
N LYS A 373 -14.98 -12.89 -2.46
CA LYS A 373 -16.34 -12.35 -2.30
C LYS A 373 -16.36 -10.87 -1.90
N VAL A 374 -15.31 -10.40 -1.22
CA VAL A 374 -15.24 -9.04 -0.65
C VAL A 374 -14.13 -8.22 -1.29
N TYR A 375 -13.00 -8.84 -1.61
CA TYR A 375 -11.81 -8.14 -2.09
C TYR A 375 -10.98 -9.01 -3.03
N MET A 376 -10.55 -8.42 -4.15
CA MET A 376 -9.55 -8.97 -5.06
C MET A 376 -8.48 -7.90 -5.26
N GLU A 377 -7.20 -8.23 -5.02
CA GLU A 377 -6.09 -7.34 -5.39
C GLU A 377 -5.99 -7.26 -6.91
N ASP A 378 -5.73 -6.06 -7.43
CA ASP A 378 -5.33 -5.94 -8.82
C ASP A 378 -3.82 -6.17 -8.90
N LYS A 379 -3.40 -7.01 -9.84
CA LYS A 379 -2.00 -7.14 -10.22
C LYS A 379 -1.64 -6.02 -11.20
N ASP A 380 -0.40 -5.54 -11.17
CA ASP A 380 0.08 -4.58 -12.16
C ASP A 380 0.07 -5.22 -13.56
N GLU A 381 -0.18 -4.46 -14.62
CA GLU A 381 -0.17 -4.94 -16.02
C GLU A 381 1.14 -5.66 -16.40
N GLU A 382 2.27 -5.33 -15.73
CA GLU A 382 3.55 -6.03 -15.90
C GLU A 382 3.54 -7.47 -15.33
N GLU A 383 2.75 -7.78 -14.30
CA GLU A 383 2.62 -9.13 -13.71
C GLU A 383 1.54 -10.00 -14.38
N ILE A 384 0.68 -9.42 -15.22
CA ILE A 384 -0.39 -10.14 -15.93
C ILE A 384 0.19 -11.03 -17.05
N ASN A 385 1.42 -10.75 -17.51
CA ASN A 385 1.99 -11.32 -18.73
C ASN A 385 2.70 -12.68 -18.63
N GLU A 386 2.73 -13.35 -17.48
CA GLU A 386 3.34 -14.69 -17.38
C GLU A 386 2.40 -15.84 -16.99
N ASP A 387 1.18 -15.59 -16.49
CA ASP A 387 0.28 -16.71 -16.09
C ASP A 387 -1.25 -16.45 -16.11
N GLU A 388 -1.76 -15.23 -16.36
CA GLU A 388 -3.19 -14.90 -16.10
C GLU A 388 -3.94 -14.16 -17.24
N GLU A 389 -3.55 -14.32 -18.51
CA GLU A 389 -4.54 -14.16 -19.62
C GLU A 389 -5.43 -15.42 -19.72
N GLN A 390 -6.15 -15.76 -18.65
CA GLN A 390 -7.25 -16.71 -18.71
C GLN A 390 -8.57 -15.95 -18.76
N GLU A 391 -9.02 -15.65 -19.98
CA GLU A 391 -10.42 -15.34 -20.24
C GLU A 391 -11.27 -16.54 -19.80
N GLY A 392 -12.03 -16.36 -18.72
CA GLY A 392 -13.12 -17.26 -18.33
C GLY A 392 -12.95 -17.84 -16.94
N MET A 393 -13.30 -17.06 -15.91
CA MET A 393 -13.97 -17.68 -14.76
C MET A 393 -15.33 -18.16 -15.25
N LEU A 394 -15.51 -19.48 -15.37
CA LEU A 394 -16.81 -20.14 -15.57
C LEU A 394 -17.46 -20.44 -14.22
#